data_AF-A0A3G3IIG3-F1
#
_entry.id   AF-A0A3G3IIG3-F1
#
_cell.length_a   1.000
_cell.length_b   1.000
_cell.length_c   1.000
_cell.angle_alpha   90.00
_cell.angle_beta   90.00
_cell.angle_gamma   90.00
#
_symmetry.space_group_name_H-M   'P 1'
#
loop_
_entity.id
_entity.type
_entity.pdbx_description
1 polymer ?
#
loop_
_entity_poly.entity_id
_entity_poly.type
_entity_poly.pdbx_seq_one_letter_code
_entity_poly.pdbx_strand_id
1 'polypeptide(L)'
;MTDGQYVSLAEVRDMLTAENEKRELLPMQKYALAQATDVCHITKEQADELIAKLLELDFVKDNPALAVKIADILPKYPVDVRAICSKERLVRPLDAEMIDQILDTVAPYL
;
A
#
# COMPACT_ATOMS: atom_id res chain seq x y z
N MET A 1 5.13 10.22 -22.32
CA MET A 1 5.42 9.27 -21.25
C MET A 1 4.06 8.88 -20.72
N THR A 2 3.63 7.64 -20.88
CA THR A 2 2.45 7.15 -20.16
C THR A 2 2.78 7.28 -18.69
N ASP A 3 2.01 8.08 -17.95
CA ASP A 3 2.19 8.22 -16.51
C ASP A 3 2.08 6.83 -15.88
N GLY A 4 3.16 6.39 -15.21
CA GLY A 4 3.16 5.13 -14.50
C GLY A 4 2.20 5.21 -13.31
N GLN A 5 1.37 4.20 -13.12
CA GLN A 5 0.47 4.10 -11.98
C GLN A 5 1.11 3.25 -10.88
N TYR A 6 0.97 3.68 -9.62
CA TYR A 6 1.34 2.87 -8.47
C TYR A 6 0.31 1.74 -8.28
N VAL A 7 0.80 0.53 -8.04
CA VAL A 7 0.00 -0.67 -7.80
C VAL A 7 0.35 -1.24 -6.44
N SER A 8 -0.63 -1.83 -5.75
CA SER A 8 -0.43 -2.48 -4.45
C SER A 8 0.32 -3.80 -4.59
N LEU A 9 0.94 -4.27 -3.50
CA LEU A 9 1.55 -5.60 -3.46
C LEU A 9 0.51 -6.71 -3.65
N ALA A 10 -0.74 -6.51 -3.21
CA ALA A 10 -1.83 -7.44 -3.49
C ALA A 10 -2.07 -7.58 -5.00
N GLU A 11 -2.11 -6.47 -5.73
CA GLU A 11 -2.25 -6.48 -7.18
C GLU A 11 -1.03 -7.13 -7.87
N VAL A 12 0.18 -6.82 -7.42
CA VAL A 12 1.42 -7.44 -7.94
C VAL A 12 1.42 -8.94 -7.73
N ARG A 13 1.01 -9.43 -6.55
CA ARG A 13 0.88 -10.85 -6.25
C ARG A 13 -0.06 -11.52 -7.26
N ASP A 14 -1.24 -10.94 -7.49
CA ASP A 14 -2.24 -11.53 -8.37
C ASP A 14 -1.78 -11.52 -9.84
N MET A 15 -1.13 -10.43 -10.29
CA MET A 15 -0.51 -10.34 -11.62
C MET A 15 0.56 -11.42 -11.83
N LEU A 16 1.47 -11.59 -10.87
CA LEU A 16 2.55 -12.57 -10.96
C LEU A 16 2.03 -14.01 -10.85
N THR A 17 0.99 -14.24 -10.04
CA THR A 17 0.33 -15.55 -9.93
C THR A 17 -0.29 -15.95 -11.28
N ALA A 18 -1.05 -15.04 -11.90
CA ALA A 18 -1.65 -15.26 -13.21
C ALA A 18 -0.60 -15.48 -14.31
N GLU A 19 0.55 -14.82 -14.24
CA GLU A 19 1.66 -15.05 -15.18
C GLU A 19 2.37 -16.38 -14.95
N ASN A 20 2.51 -16.82 -13.69
CA ASN A 20 3.12 -18.10 -13.35
C ASN A 20 2.30 -19.32 -13.84
N GLU A 21 0.98 -19.16 -13.99
CA GLU A 21 0.11 -20.17 -14.59
C GLU A 21 0.30 -20.30 -16.11
N LYS A 22 0.70 -19.23 -16.78
CA LYS A 22 0.87 -19.18 -18.24
C LYS A 22 2.26 -19.60 -18.70
N ARG A 23 3.28 -19.29 -17.89
CA ARG A 23 4.68 -19.55 -18.20
C ARG A 23 5.49 -19.68 -16.93
N GLU A 24 6.69 -20.25 -17.06
CA GLU A 24 7.64 -20.20 -15.96
C GLU A 24 8.13 -18.75 -15.72
N LEU A 25 8.04 -18.31 -14.46
CA LEU A 25 8.58 -17.04 -14.02
C LEU A 25 10.11 -17.05 -13.96
N LEU A 26 10.72 -15.92 -14.30
CA LEU A 26 12.16 -15.71 -14.07
C LEU A 26 12.47 -15.71 -12.57
N PRO A 27 13.71 -16.01 -12.14
CA PRO A 27 14.07 -16.02 -10.72
C PRO A 27 13.69 -14.73 -9.97
N MET A 28 13.94 -13.56 -10.56
CA MET A 28 13.54 -12.27 -9.96
C MET A 28 12.03 -12.11 -9.82
N GLN A 29 11.25 -12.64 -10.76
CA GLN A 29 9.78 -12.61 -10.69
C GLN A 29 9.26 -13.56 -9.61
N LYS A 30 9.90 -14.72 -9.42
CA LYS A 30 9.58 -15.64 -8.32
C LYS A 30 9.86 -15.00 -6.96
N TYR A 31 10.98 -14.28 -6.81
CA TYR A 31 11.27 -13.53 -5.58
C TYR A 31 10.28 -12.39 -5.33
N ALA A 32 9.88 -11.66 -6.36
CA ALA A 32 8.86 -10.61 -6.24
C ALA A 32 7.50 -11.20 -5.81
N LEU A 33 7.09 -12.35 -6.38
CA LEU A 33 5.87 -13.04 -6.00
C LEU A 33 5.92 -13.51 -4.53
N ALA A 34 7.05 -14.09 -4.11
CA ALA A 34 7.25 -14.51 -2.72
C ALA A 34 7.14 -13.31 -1.77
N GLN A 35 7.85 -12.21 -2.06
CA GLN A 35 7.78 -10.99 -1.26
C GLN A 35 6.36 -10.41 -1.19
N ALA A 36 5.66 -10.32 -2.32
CA ALA A 36 4.30 -9.80 -2.36
C ALA A 36 3.32 -10.67 -1.55
N THR A 37 3.54 -11.99 -1.54
CA THR A 37 2.74 -12.94 -0.76
C THR A 37 3.04 -12.85 0.74
N ASP A 38 4.31 -12.69 1.11
CA ASP A 38 4.74 -12.66 2.51
C ASP A 38 4.42 -11.32 3.20
N VAL A 39 4.43 -10.21 2.45
CA VAL A 39 4.23 -8.86 3.00
C VAL A 39 2.76 -8.43 2.98
N CYS A 40 2.03 -8.74 1.92
CA CYS A 40 0.66 -8.25 1.76
C CYS A 40 -0.37 -9.33 2.12
N HIS A 41 -1.03 -9.13 3.25
CA HIS A 41 -1.99 -10.09 3.81
C HIS A 41 -3.43 -9.87 3.35
N ILE A 42 -3.70 -8.79 2.62
CA ILE A 42 -5.04 -8.44 2.14
C ILE A 42 -5.27 -8.87 0.69
N THR A 43 -6.55 -8.98 0.32
CA THR A 43 -6.98 -9.20 -1.07
C THR A 43 -6.78 -7.93 -1.90
N LYS A 44 -6.78 -8.06 -3.23
CA LYS A 44 -6.69 -6.89 -4.12
C LYS A 44 -7.87 -5.96 -3.90
N GLU A 45 -9.08 -6.50 -3.76
CA GLU A 45 -10.30 -5.72 -3.55
C GLU A 45 -10.23 -4.90 -2.26
N GLN A 46 -9.73 -5.50 -1.18
CA GLN A 46 -9.51 -4.80 0.09
C GLN A 46 -8.44 -3.72 -0.03
N ALA A 47 -7.35 -3.98 -0.76
CA ALA A 47 -6.30 -2.99 -0.99
C ALA A 47 -6.83 -1.79 -1.78
N ASP A 48 -7.59 -2.04 -2.86
CA ASP A 48 -8.19 -1.00 -3.69
C ASP A 48 -9.19 -0.15 -2.89
N GLU A 49 -10.03 -0.79 -2.06
CA GLU A 49 -10.96 -0.08 -1.17
C GLU A 49 -10.22 0.78 -0.13
N LEU A 50 -9.19 0.24 0.49
CA LEU A 50 -8.38 0.95 1.49
C LEU A 50 -7.65 2.14 0.86
N ILE A 51 -7.05 1.97 -0.32
CA ILE A 51 -6.37 3.04 -1.05
C ILE A 51 -7.37 4.15 -1.39
N ALA A 52 -8.58 3.81 -1.85
CA ALA A 52 -9.62 4.80 -2.13
C ALA A 52 -9.98 5.62 -0.87
N LYS A 53 -10.20 4.96 0.28
CA LYS A 53 -10.49 5.64 1.55
C LYS A 53 -9.33 6.52 2.01
N LEU A 54 -8.09 6.06 1.87
CA LEU A 54 -6.91 6.84 2.23
C LEU A 54 -6.77 8.09 1.36
N LEU A 55 -7.10 8.00 0.07
CA LEU A 55 -7.07 9.13 -0.87
C LEU A 55 -8.16 10.18 -0.60
N GLU A 56 -9.18 9.89 0.22
CA GLU A 56 -10.15 10.89 0.68
C GLU A 56 -9.58 11.79 1.79
N LEU A 57 -8.49 11.37 2.45
CA LEU A 57 -7.85 12.16 3.49
C LEU A 57 -7.11 13.35 2.88
N ASP A 58 -7.37 14.55 3.40
CA ASP A 58 -6.87 15.81 2.84
C ASP A 58 -5.34 15.89 2.66
N PHE A 59 -4.61 15.14 3.48
CA PHE A 59 -3.14 15.12 3.48
C PHE A 59 -2.53 13.95 2.70
N VAL A 60 -3.36 13.04 2.20
CA VAL A 60 -2.95 11.87 1.40
C VAL A 60 -3.47 11.96 -0.04
N LYS A 61 -4.57 12.69 -0.30
CA LYS A 61 -5.23 12.80 -1.62
C LYS A 61 -4.31 13.10 -2.80
N ASP A 62 -3.30 13.94 -2.58
CA ASP A 62 -2.34 14.36 -3.60
C ASP A 62 -1.09 13.47 -3.66
N ASN A 63 -1.05 12.39 -2.87
CA ASN A 63 0.06 11.45 -2.76
C ASN A 63 -0.41 9.98 -2.87
N PRO A 64 -0.73 9.50 -4.08
CA PRO A 64 -1.15 8.12 -4.30
C PRO A 64 -0.09 7.09 -3.92
N ALA A 65 1.19 7.45 -4.00
CA ALA A 65 2.28 6.57 -3.56
C ALA A 65 2.20 6.28 -2.06
N LEU A 66 1.87 7.30 -1.24
CA LEU A 66 1.68 7.17 0.19
C LEU A 66 0.46 6.28 0.52
N ALA A 67 -0.67 6.47 -0.18
CA ALA A 67 -1.86 5.65 0.02
C ALA A 67 -1.56 4.16 -0.23
N VAL A 68 -0.91 3.84 -1.35
CA VAL A 68 -0.46 2.47 -1.67
C VAL A 68 0.49 1.94 -0.59
N LYS A 69 1.45 2.76 -0.15
CA LYS A 69 2.44 2.35 0.86
C LYS A 69 1.80 2.03 2.22
N ILE A 70 0.80 2.80 2.64
CA ILE A 70 0.03 2.53 3.87
C ILE A 70 -0.76 1.24 3.71
N ALA A 71 -1.43 1.04 2.57
CA ALA A 71 -2.20 -0.18 2.31
C ALA A 71 -1.33 -1.45 2.27
N ASP A 72 -0.09 -1.35 1.77
CA ASP A 72 0.86 -2.47 1.75
C ASP A 72 1.44 -2.80 3.13
N ILE A 73 1.65 -1.79 3.99
CA ILE A 73 2.30 -1.96 5.30
C ILE A 73 1.29 -2.27 6.41
N LEU A 74 0.06 -1.78 6.30
CA LEU A 74 -0.99 -1.91 7.31
C LEU A 74 -0.49 -1.52 8.72
N PRO A 75 -0.12 -0.23 8.93
CA PRO A 75 0.44 0.23 10.20
C PRO A 75 -0.49 -0.04 11.38
N LYS A 76 0.07 -0.54 12.49
CA LYS A 76 -0.70 -0.91 13.70
C LYS A 76 -0.50 0.10 14.82
N TYR A 77 0.62 0.81 14.81
CA TYR A 77 1.01 1.73 15.87
C TYR A 77 1.38 3.11 15.31
N PRO A 78 1.26 4.18 16.12
CA PRO A 78 1.66 5.53 15.72
C PRO A 78 3.10 5.65 15.21
N VAL A 79 4.01 4.81 15.73
CA VAL A 79 5.41 4.77 15.29
C VAL A 79 5.55 4.29 13.84
N ASP A 80 4.69 3.38 13.39
CA ASP A 80 4.70 2.85 12.03
C ASP A 80 4.29 3.94 11.05
N VAL A 81 3.22 4.68 11.37
CA VAL A 81 2.75 5.82 10.57
C VAL A 81 3.83 6.90 10.46
N ARG A 82 4.49 7.22 11.58
CA ARG A 82 5.62 8.16 11.58
C ARG A 82 6.79 7.67 10.73
N ALA A 83 7.08 6.38 10.74
CA ALA A 83 8.15 5.81 9.92
C ALA A 83 7.84 5.94 8.43
N ILE A 84 6.61 5.60 8.02
CA ILE A 84 6.12 5.73 6.63
C ILE A 84 6.23 7.19 6.17
N CYS A 85 5.73 8.13 6.98
CA CYS A 85 5.68 9.55 6.62
C CYS A 85 7.01 10.30 6.80
N SER A 86 8.06 9.68 7.35
CA SER A 86 9.29 10.37 7.77
C SER A 86 10.08 11.06 6.65
N LYS A 87 9.93 10.59 5.41
CA LYS A 87 10.60 11.13 4.22
C LYS A 87 9.62 11.61 3.15
N GLU A 88 8.33 11.60 3.47
CA GLU A 88 7.27 11.98 2.53
C GLU A 88 7.06 13.49 2.51
N ARG A 89 6.71 14.01 1.34
CA ARG A 89 6.30 15.42 1.20
C ARG A 89 4.84 15.54 1.60
N LEU A 90 4.60 15.73 2.88
CA LEU A 90 3.25 16.03 3.37
C LEU A 90 2.91 17.51 3.17
N VAL A 91 1.63 17.78 2.93
CA VAL A 91 1.09 19.14 2.80
C VAL A 91 1.26 19.93 4.10
N ARG A 92 1.23 19.24 5.26
CA ARG A 92 1.44 19.82 6.59
C ARG A 92 2.22 18.85 7.49
N PRO A 93 2.83 19.33 8.59
CA PRO A 93 3.47 18.46 9.56
C PRO A 93 2.49 17.41 10.10
N LEU A 94 2.98 16.18 10.26
CA LEU A 94 2.19 15.08 10.80
C LEU A 94 1.81 15.36 12.25
N ASP A 95 0.51 15.47 12.52
CA ASP A 95 -0.06 15.65 13.86
C ASP A 95 -0.65 14.33 14.39
N ALA A 96 -1.13 14.34 15.64
CA ALA A 96 -1.72 13.14 16.25
C ALA A 96 -3.04 12.74 15.59
N GLU A 97 -3.87 13.70 15.20
CA GLU A 97 -5.17 13.45 14.57
C GLU A 97 -5.03 12.76 13.22
N MET A 98 -4.07 13.16 12.40
CA MET A 98 -3.76 12.51 11.12
C MET A 98 -3.29 11.07 11.31
N ILE A 99 -2.51 10.82 12.37
CA ILE A 99 -2.05 9.46 12.69
C ILE A 99 -3.25 8.60 13.07
N ASP A 100 -4.11 9.09 13.96
CA ASP A 100 -5.30 8.37 14.40
C ASP A 100 -6.24 8.09 13.21
N GLN A 101 -6.45 9.07 12.31
CA GLN A 101 -7.23 8.88 11.09
C GLN A 101 -6.68 7.75 10.20
N ILE A 102 -5.36 7.66 10.01
CA ILE A 102 -4.76 6.56 9.25
C ILE A 102 -5.01 5.22 9.95
N LEU A 103 -4.75 5.15 11.27
CA LEU A 103 -4.89 3.92 12.03
C LEU A 103 -6.35 3.43 12.05
N ASP A 104 -7.31 4.34 12.22
CA ASP A 104 -8.74 4.03 12.18
C ASP A 104 -9.19 3.54 10.80
N THR A 105 -8.61 4.10 9.73
CA THR A 105 -8.91 3.67 8.35
C THR A 105 -8.35 2.28 8.06
N VAL A 106 -7.18 1.96 8.61
CA VAL A 106 -6.47 0.67 8.41
C VAL A 106 -7.01 -0.44 9.30
N ALA A 107 -7.47 -0.12 10.52
CA ALA A 107 -7.88 -1.09 11.53
C ALA A 107 -8.87 -2.18 11.06
N PRO A 108 -9.86 -1.91 10.18
CA PRO A 108 -10.77 -2.94 9.67
C PRO A 108 -10.12 -4.01 8.79
N TYR A 109 -8.89 -3.79 8.33
CA TYR A 109 -8.16 -4.65 7.39
C TYR A 109 -7.04 -5.47 8.03
N LEU A 110 -6.91 -5.41 9.36
CA LEU A 110 -5.87 -6.07 10.16
C LEU A 110 -6.20 -7.50 10.59
#